data_AF-A0A2D5AFJ4-F1
#
_entry.id   AF-A0A2D5AFJ4-F1
#
_cell.length_a   1.000
_cell.length_b   1.000
_cell.length_c   1.000
_cell.angle_alpha   90.00
_cell.angle_beta   90.00
_cell.angle_gamma   90.00
#
_symmetry.space_group_name_H-M   'P 1'
#
loop_
_entity.id
_entity.type
_entity.pdbx_description
1 polymer ?
#
loop_
_entity_poly.entity_id
_entity_poly.type
_entity_poly.pdbx_seq_one_letter_code
_entity_poly.pdbx_strand_id
1 'polypeptide(L)'
;VSNGANLTDGMDGLATGTSAIIGLTLAILAYVSGNAVFSDYLNVLFIPDSGELVVFIAAFVGACIAFLWYNAFPAQVFMGDTGSLALGGIIATFAIAIRKELLIPVLCGIFLIENLSVVIQVGWFRYTKKKYGEGRRVFLMAPLHHHYQKQNMPESKITARFWIVGVLLAVITIVTLKVR
;
A
#
# COMPACT_ATOMS: atom_id res chain seq x y z
N VAL A 1 -0.61 -8.52 -0.14
CA VAL A 1 -0.85 -7.20 -0.78
C VAL A 1 -2.31 -7.03 -1.15
N SER A 2 -2.90 -7.88 -2.02
CA SER A 2 -4.33 -7.80 -2.41
C SER A 2 -5.32 -7.70 -1.23
N ASN A 3 -5.31 -8.64 -0.28
CA ASN A 3 -6.15 -8.55 0.93
C ASN A 3 -5.82 -7.33 1.82
N GLY A 4 -4.57 -6.87 1.81
CA GLY A 4 -4.19 -5.66 2.55
C GLY A 4 -4.77 -4.40 1.92
N ALA A 5 -4.76 -4.30 0.60
CA ALA A 5 -5.39 -3.21 -0.15
C ALA A 5 -6.92 -3.20 0.06
N ASN A 6 -7.57 -4.37 0.00
CA ASN A 6 -9.00 -4.51 0.31
C ASN A 6 -9.34 -4.10 1.74
N LEU A 7 -8.57 -4.53 2.74
CA LEU A 7 -8.75 -4.07 4.12
C LEU A 7 -8.48 -2.57 4.31
N THR A 8 -7.68 -1.94 3.44
CA THR A 8 -7.37 -0.51 3.49
C THR A 8 -8.44 0.34 2.78
N ASP A 9 -9.31 -0.28 1.97
CA ASP A 9 -10.43 0.36 1.26
C ASP A 9 -11.66 0.56 2.17
N GLY A 10 -11.41 1.02 3.41
CA GLY A 10 -12.44 1.32 4.41
C GLY A 10 -12.65 2.82 4.64
N MET A 11 -11.92 3.66 3.91
CA MET A 11 -11.91 5.11 4.05
C MET A 11 -11.67 5.82 2.72
N ASP A 12 -12.36 6.95 2.53
CA ASP A 12 -12.27 7.80 1.35
C ASP A 12 -10.81 8.18 1.01
N GLY A 13 -10.39 7.83 -0.21
CA GLY A 13 -9.07 8.10 -0.75
C GLY A 13 -7.92 7.28 -0.15
N LEU A 14 -8.14 6.46 0.88
CA LEU A 14 -7.06 5.81 1.60
C LEU A 14 -6.36 4.74 0.74
N ALA A 15 -7.10 3.75 0.24
CA ALA A 15 -6.55 2.69 -0.61
C ALA A 15 -6.04 3.21 -1.96
N THR A 16 -6.78 4.12 -2.59
CA THR A 16 -6.40 4.72 -3.88
C THR A 16 -5.11 5.54 -3.76
N GLY A 17 -5.04 6.46 -2.80
CA GLY A 17 -3.88 7.35 -2.67
C GLY A 17 -2.62 6.61 -2.27
N THR A 18 -2.74 5.63 -1.38
CA THR A 18 -1.61 4.76 -1.02
C THR A 18 -1.15 3.90 -2.21
N SER A 19 -2.08 3.37 -3.01
CA SER A 19 -1.75 2.64 -4.25
C SER A 19 -1.06 3.52 -5.30
N ALA A 20 -1.48 4.78 -5.45
CA ALA A 20 -0.84 5.72 -6.37
C ALA A 20 0.63 6.01 -5.98
N ILE A 21 0.90 6.21 -4.68
CA ILE A 21 2.26 6.40 -4.16
C ILE A 21 3.13 5.17 -4.42
N ILE A 22 2.58 3.98 -4.16
CA ILE A 22 3.27 2.70 -4.42
C ILE A 22 3.55 2.53 -5.92
N GLY A 23 2.55 2.78 -6.77
CA GLY A 23 2.68 2.69 -8.22
C GLY A 23 3.74 3.63 -8.79
N LEU A 24 3.78 4.88 -8.31
CA LEU A 24 4.79 5.85 -8.71
C LEU A 24 6.21 5.38 -8.32
N THR A 25 6.36 4.82 -7.12
CA THR A 25 7.63 4.27 -6.66
C THR A 25 8.07 3.08 -7.53
N LEU A 26 7.14 2.17 -7.83
CA LEU A 26 7.40 1.04 -8.72
C LEU A 26 7.77 1.48 -10.14
N ALA A 27 7.17 2.56 -10.65
CA ALA A 27 7.54 3.15 -11.93
C ALA A 27 9.01 3.60 -11.96
N ILE A 28 9.46 4.30 -10.92
CA ILE A 28 10.85 4.72 -10.77
C ILE A 28 11.78 3.49 -10.70
N LEU A 29 11.42 2.47 -9.93
CA LEU A 29 12.21 1.24 -9.80
C LEU A 29 12.32 0.45 -11.12
N ALA A 30 11.23 0.37 -11.88
CA ALA A 30 11.19 -0.28 -13.19
C ALA A 30 12.07 0.45 -14.21
N TYR A 31 12.01 1.79 -14.21
CA TYR A 31 12.84 2.62 -15.10
C TYR A 31 14.34 2.47 -14.79
N VAL A 32 14.70 2.54 -13.51
CA VAL A 32 16.08 2.36 -13.06
C VAL A 32 16.62 0.97 -13.42
N SER A 33 15.82 -0.08 -13.25
CA SER A 33 16.25 -1.46 -13.53
C SER A 33 16.35 -1.74 -15.04
N GLY A 34 15.66 -0.96 -15.87
CA GLY A 34 15.63 -1.10 -17.34
C GLY A 34 16.66 -0.26 -18.08
N ASN A 35 17.39 0.62 -17.38
CA ASN A 35 18.43 1.43 -17.99
C ASN A 35 19.81 0.90 -17.58
N ALA A 36 20.61 0.47 -18.57
CA ALA A 36 21.91 -0.15 -18.35
C ALA A 36 22.90 0.74 -17.57
N VAL A 37 22.83 2.06 -17.73
CA VAL A 37 23.71 3.01 -17.03
C VAL A 37 23.30 3.15 -15.56
N PHE A 38 22.00 3.26 -15.29
CA PHE A 38 21.50 3.40 -13.91
C PHE A 38 21.57 2.09 -13.14
N SER A 39 21.34 0.96 -13.80
CA SER A 39 21.40 -0.35 -13.16
C SER A 39 22.82 -0.67 -12.69
N ASP A 40 23.83 -0.37 -13.50
CA ASP A 40 25.24 -0.49 -13.16
C ASP A 40 25.64 0.49 -12.05
N TYR A 41 25.29 1.78 -12.19
CA TYR A 41 25.60 2.82 -11.19
C TYR A 41 25.01 2.52 -9.81
N LEU A 42 23.76 2.03 -9.75
CA LEU A 42 23.09 1.67 -8.50
C LEU A 42 23.35 0.22 -8.07
N ASN A 43 24.14 -0.53 -8.84
CA ASN A 43 24.46 -1.93 -8.59
C ASN A 43 23.19 -2.78 -8.33
N VAL A 44 22.16 -2.54 -9.14
CA VAL A 44 20.89 -3.25 -9.15
C VAL A 44 20.81 -4.16 -10.38
N LEU A 45 20.07 -5.27 -10.24
CA LEU A 45 19.88 -6.20 -11.33
C LEU A 45 19.30 -5.49 -12.57
N PHE A 46 20.04 -5.54 -13.68
CA PHE A 46 19.55 -5.06 -14.96
C PHE A 46 18.51 -6.04 -15.51
N ILE A 47 17.34 -5.50 -15.86
CA ILE A 47 16.23 -6.26 -16.44
C ILE A 47 15.97 -5.66 -17.81
N PRO A 48 16.35 -6.35 -18.91
CA PRO A 48 16.07 -5.89 -20.26
C PRO A 48 14.57 -5.62 -20.44
N ASP A 49 14.25 -4.55 -21.17
CA ASP A 49 12.89 -4.16 -21.55
C ASP A 49 11.93 -3.87 -20.39
N SER A 50 12.41 -3.77 -19.13
CA SER A 50 11.55 -3.36 -18.00
C SER A 50 11.07 -1.91 -18.10
N GLY A 51 11.62 -1.12 -19.03
CA GLY A 51 11.13 0.21 -19.40
C GLY A 51 9.69 0.19 -19.92
N GLU A 52 9.28 -0.87 -20.64
CA GLU A 52 7.90 -1.00 -21.14
C GLU A 52 6.89 -1.13 -20.00
N LEU A 53 7.30 -1.74 -18.87
CA LEU A 53 6.47 -1.85 -17.67
C LEU A 53 6.17 -0.46 -17.07
N VAL A 54 7.02 0.54 -17.30
CA VAL A 54 6.82 1.92 -16.85
C VAL A 54 5.54 2.52 -17.45
N VAL A 55 5.25 2.20 -18.71
CA VAL A 55 4.05 2.70 -19.41
C VAL A 55 2.78 2.19 -18.72
N PHE A 56 2.74 0.88 -18.44
CA PHE A 56 1.61 0.26 -17.76
C PHE A 56 1.40 0.83 -16.36
N ILE A 57 2.45 0.92 -15.54
CA ILE A 57 2.32 1.43 -14.17
C ILE A 57 2.03 2.94 -14.14
N ALA A 58 2.49 3.71 -15.13
CA ALA A 58 2.11 5.12 -15.27
C ALA A 58 0.62 5.28 -15.58
N ALA A 59 0.06 4.43 -16.46
CA ALA A 59 -1.37 4.40 -16.71
C ALA A 59 -2.17 4.00 -15.46
N PHE A 60 -1.67 3.03 -14.69
CA PHE A 60 -2.23 2.65 -13.39
C PHE A 60 -2.24 3.82 -12.39
N VAL A 61 -1.14 4.56 -12.28
CA VAL A 61 -1.05 5.75 -11.41
C VAL A 61 -2.02 6.83 -11.89
N GLY A 62 -2.09 7.08 -13.19
CA GLY A 62 -3.06 8.02 -13.79
C GLY A 62 -4.50 7.65 -13.48
N ALA A 63 -4.85 6.36 -13.58
CA ALA A 63 -6.17 5.85 -13.20
C ALA A 63 -6.45 6.02 -11.70
N CYS A 64 -5.46 5.78 -10.82
CA CYS A 64 -5.61 6.03 -9.39
C CYS A 64 -5.85 7.52 -9.09
N ILE A 65 -5.12 8.43 -9.74
CA ILE A 65 -5.29 9.88 -9.56
C ILE A 65 -6.67 10.32 -10.07
N ALA A 66 -7.10 9.83 -11.24
CA ALA A 66 -8.42 10.12 -11.78
C ALA A 66 -9.54 9.57 -10.89
N PHE A 67 -9.40 8.36 -10.35
CA PHE A 67 -10.36 7.80 -9.41
C PHE A 67 -10.39 8.58 -8.10
N LEU A 68 -9.24 9.01 -7.61
CA LEU A 68 -9.12 9.82 -6.39
C LEU A 68 -9.87 11.15 -6.51
N TRP A 69 -9.98 11.73 -7.70
CA TRP A 69 -10.80 12.93 -7.93
C TRP A 69 -12.26 12.73 -7.47
N TYR A 70 -12.81 11.54 -7.66
CA TYR A 70 -14.18 11.19 -7.28
C TYR A 70 -14.28 10.50 -5.92
N ASN A 71 -13.18 9.91 -5.43
CA ASN A 71 -13.12 9.13 -4.19
C ASN A 71 -12.54 9.92 -3.01
N ALA A 72 -11.95 11.08 -3.22
CA ALA A 72 -11.50 11.96 -2.16
C ALA A 72 -12.69 12.42 -1.30
N PHE A 73 -12.47 12.54 0.01
CA PHE A 73 -13.53 12.89 0.97
C PHE A 73 -14.19 14.23 0.63
N PRO A 74 -15.53 14.32 0.55
CA PRO A 74 -16.51 13.23 0.66
C PRO A 74 -16.65 12.41 -0.64
N ALA A 75 -16.51 11.08 -0.56
CA ALA A 75 -16.51 10.21 -1.74
C ALA A 75 -17.85 10.20 -2.50
N GLN A 76 -17.75 10.28 -3.82
CA GLN A 76 -18.87 10.14 -4.76
C GLN A 76 -18.94 8.71 -5.34
N VAL A 77 -17.78 8.05 -5.44
CA VAL A 77 -17.64 6.69 -5.99
C VAL A 77 -16.79 5.86 -5.04
N PHE A 78 -17.28 4.66 -4.71
CA PHE A 78 -16.57 3.66 -3.92
C PHE A 78 -15.85 2.67 -4.84
N MET A 79 -14.68 2.20 -4.41
CA MET A 79 -13.82 1.33 -5.20
C MET A 79 -14.36 -0.12 -5.22
N GLY A 80 -14.74 -0.63 -4.05
CA GLY A 80 -15.25 -1.98 -3.89
C GLY A 80 -14.19 -3.06 -4.09
N ASP A 81 -14.61 -4.32 -3.96
CA ASP A 81 -13.70 -5.47 -4.04
C ASP A 81 -13.02 -5.58 -5.41
N THR A 82 -13.73 -5.23 -6.48
CA THR A 82 -13.20 -5.26 -7.85
C THR A 82 -11.96 -4.38 -7.99
N GLY A 83 -12.01 -3.15 -7.49
CA GLY A 83 -10.88 -2.22 -7.57
C GLY A 83 -9.79 -2.60 -6.57
N SER A 84 -10.14 -2.81 -5.31
CA SER A 84 -9.14 -2.99 -4.24
C SER A 84 -8.33 -4.28 -4.38
N LEU A 85 -8.95 -5.40 -4.77
CA LEU A 85 -8.23 -6.64 -5.04
C LEU A 85 -7.34 -6.52 -6.28
N ALA A 86 -7.81 -5.83 -7.32
CA ALA A 86 -7.04 -5.56 -8.53
C ALA A 86 -5.82 -4.68 -8.25
N LEU A 87 -5.97 -3.58 -7.49
CA LEU A 87 -4.85 -2.71 -7.11
C LEU A 87 -3.74 -3.51 -6.41
N GLY A 88 -4.10 -4.27 -5.38
CA GLY A 88 -3.09 -5.04 -4.64
C GLY A 88 -2.55 -6.24 -5.42
N GLY A 89 -3.29 -6.78 -6.40
CA GLY A 89 -2.81 -7.79 -7.33
C GLY A 89 -1.80 -7.22 -8.32
N ILE A 90 -2.12 -6.09 -8.96
CA ILE A 90 -1.24 -5.37 -9.88
C ILE A 90 0.08 -5.00 -9.17
N ILE A 91 0.00 -4.40 -7.98
CA ILE A 91 1.20 -4.00 -7.21
C ILE A 91 2.09 -5.22 -6.91
N ALA A 92 1.53 -6.34 -6.47
CA ALA A 92 2.29 -7.54 -6.15
C ALA A 92 2.95 -8.14 -7.40
N THR A 93 2.18 -8.32 -8.48
CA THR A 93 2.69 -8.87 -9.75
C THR A 93 3.77 -7.99 -10.34
N PHE A 94 3.58 -6.66 -10.31
CA PHE A 94 4.55 -5.71 -10.83
C PHE A 94 5.87 -5.76 -10.06
N ALA A 95 5.81 -5.79 -8.73
CA ALA A 95 7.00 -5.88 -7.89
C ALA A 95 7.80 -7.17 -8.12
N ILE A 96 7.12 -8.30 -8.38
CA ILE A 96 7.76 -9.57 -8.76
C ILE A 96 8.39 -9.47 -10.16
N ALA A 97 7.70 -8.87 -11.12
CA ALA A 97 8.19 -8.70 -12.48
C ALA A 97 9.52 -7.92 -12.53
N ILE A 98 9.66 -6.90 -11.68
CA ILE A 98 10.89 -6.10 -11.58
C ILE A 98 11.91 -6.64 -10.56
N ARG A 99 11.69 -7.83 -9.99
CA ARG A 99 12.56 -8.48 -8.99
C ARG A 99 12.82 -7.62 -7.74
N LYS A 100 11.80 -6.92 -7.26
CA LYS A 100 11.85 -6.05 -6.06
C LYS A 100 10.91 -6.53 -4.95
N GLU A 101 10.59 -7.82 -4.91
CA GLU A 101 9.67 -8.43 -3.95
C GLU A 101 10.07 -8.21 -2.48
N LEU A 102 11.36 -8.16 -2.18
CA LEU A 102 11.87 -7.92 -0.82
C LEU A 102 11.58 -6.50 -0.31
N LEU A 103 11.31 -5.56 -1.21
CA LEU A 103 10.96 -4.18 -0.86
C LEU A 103 9.46 -4.01 -0.59
N ILE A 104 8.62 -4.99 -0.96
CA ILE A 104 7.15 -4.93 -0.78
C ILE A 104 6.76 -4.69 0.69
N PRO A 105 7.34 -5.35 1.71
CA PRO A 105 6.93 -5.12 3.10
C PRO A 105 7.12 -3.67 3.55
N VAL A 106 8.15 -2.98 3.03
CA VAL A 106 8.41 -1.57 3.31
C VAL A 106 7.47 -0.69 2.49
N LEU A 107 7.45 -0.89 1.17
CA LEU A 107 6.70 -0.05 0.23
C LEU A 107 5.18 -0.14 0.47
N CYS A 108 4.67 -1.34 0.71
CA CYS A 108 3.27 -1.61 1.06
C CYS A 108 3.04 -1.61 2.58
N GLY A 109 3.89 -0.93 3.36
CA GLY A 109 3.86 -0.97 4.82
C GLY A 109 2.50 -0.59 5.41
N ILE A 110 1.76 0.32 4.78
CA ILE A 110 0.39 0.65 5.19
C ILE A 110 -0.55 -0.55 5.06
N PHE A 111 -0.60 -1.19 3.88
CA PHE A 111 -1.40 -2.39 3.65
C PHE A 111 -1.00 -3.52 4.59
N LEU A 112 0.29 -3.62 4.91
CA LEU A 112 0.82 -4.61 5.83
C LEU A 112 0.36 -4.35 7.26
N ILE A 113 0.50 -3.12 7.77
CA ILE A 113 0.08 -2.74 9.13
C ILE A 113 -1.44 -2.88 9.28
N GLU A 114 -2.21 -2.49 8.27
CA GLU A 114 -3.67 -2.66 8.27
C GLU A 114 -4.05 -4.13 8.38
N ASN A 115 -3.43 -5.00 7.56
CA ASN A 115 -3.66 -6.44 7.64
C ASN A 115 -3.22 -7.03 8.99
N LEU A 116 -2.03 -6.67 9.47
CA LEU A 116 -1.50 -7.12 10.75
C LEU A 116 -2.40 -6.70 11.91
N SER A 117 -2.98 -5.49 11.87
CA SER A 117 -3.91 -5.03 12.90
C SER A 117 -5.12 -5.96 13.03
N VAL A 118 -5.65 -6.46 11.91
CA VAL A 118 -6.77 -7.41 11.88
C VAL A 118 -6.33 -8.78 12.39
N VAL A 119 -5.19 -9.29 11.95
CA VAL A 119 -4.65 -10.60 12.40
C VAL A 119 -4.43 -10.59 13.91
N ILE A 120 -3.78 -9.54 14.44
CA ILE A 120 -3.54 -9.36 15.88
C ILE A 120 -4.88 -9.29 16.64
N GLN A 121 -5.82 -8.47 16.16
CA GLN A 121 -7.12 -8.29 16.83
C GLN A 121 -7.91 -9.60 16.89
N VAL A 122 -8.04 -10.31 15.77
CA VAL A 122 -8.79 -11.58 15.69
C VAL A 122 -8.09 -12.66 16.50
N GLY A 123 -6.76 -12.77 16.40
CA GLY A 123 -5.95 -13.71 17.15
C GLY A 123 -6.08 -13.51 18.66
N TRP A 124 -5.97 -12.26 19.12
CA TRP A 124 -6.10 -11.92 20.54
C TRP A 124 -7.51 -12.14 21.08
N PHE A 125 -8.54 -11.76 20.32
CA PHE A 125 -9.93 -11.96 20.72
C PHE A 125 -10.26 -13.46 20.87
N ARG A 126 -9.79 -14.30 19.93
CA ARG A 126 -9.96 -15.75 20.01
C ARG A 126 -9.21 -16.35 21.19
N TYR A 127 -7.95 -15.95 21.41
CA TYR A 127 -7.13 -16.43 22.52
C TYR A 127 -7.74 -16.09 23.88
N THR A 128 -8.13 -14.83 24.08
CA THR A 128 -8.69 -14.36 25.36
C THR A 128 -10.06 -14.96 25.64
N LYS A 129 -10.91 -15.12 24.63
CA LYS A 129 -12.19 -15.83 24.76
C LYS A 129 -11.99 -17.29 25.19
N LYS A 130 -11.00 -17.99 24.63
CA LYS A 130 -10.68 -19.38 25.00
C LYS A 130 -10.09 -19.49 26.40
N LYS A 131 -9.25 -18.54 26.82
CA LYS A 131 -8.52 -18.59 28.10
C LYS A 131 -9.31 -18.04 29.29
N TYR A 132 -10.08 -16.98 29.09
CA TYR A 132 -10.73 -16.21 30.15
C TYR A 132 -12.27 -16.17 30.03
N GLY A 133 -12.86 -16.86 29.06
CA GLY A 133 -14.31 -16.85 28.79
C GLY A 133 -14.82 -15.60 28.07
N GLU A 134 -14.11 -14.47 28.19
CA GLU A 134 -14.45 -13.19 27.56
C GLU A 134 -13.42 -12.78 26.51
N GLY A 135 -13.91 -12.32 25.35
CA GLY A 135 -13.07 -11.81 24.28
C GLY A 135 -12.62 -10.37 24.57
N ARG A 136 -11.31 -10.16 24.68
CA ARG A 136 -10.71 -8.84 24.85
C ARG A 136 -10.15 -8.34 23.51
N ARG A 137 -10.20 -7.03 23.30
CA ARG A 137 -9.73 -6.36 22.07
C ARG A 137 -8.42 -5.62 22.35
N VAL A 138 -7.50 -5.61 21.39
CA VAL A 138 -6.23 -4.84 21.47
C VAL A 138 -6.48 -3.42 20.98
N PHE A 139 -7.10 -3.29 19.81
CA PHE A 139 -7.52 -2.02 19.23
C PHE A 139 -9.02 -1.80 19.49
N LEU A 140 -9.44 -0.54 19.64
CA LEU A 140 -10.87 -0.18 19.72
C LEU A 140 -11.70 -0.79 18.58
N MET A 141 -11.14 -0.78 17.37
CA MET A 141 -11.68 -1.43 16.18
C MET A 141 -10.50 -1.79 15.26
N ALA A 142 -10.62 -2.86 14.48
CA ALA A 142 -9.69 -3.19 13.40
C ALA A 142 -10.47 -3.15 12.08
N PRO A 143 -9.88 -2.68 10.97
CA PRO A 143 -8.46 -2.32 10.78
C PRO A 143 -8.03 -1.01 11.47
N LEU A 144 -6.75 -0.63 11.37
CA LEU A 144 -6.10 0.43 12.15
C LEU A 144 -6.74 1.81 11.90
N HIS A 145 -7.16 2.12 10.67
CA HIS A 145 -7.83 3.39 10.38
C HIS A 145 -9.14 3.56 11.18
N HIS A 146 -9.94 2.49 11.37
CA HIS A 146 -11.13 2.54 12.22
C HIS A 146 -10.81 2.71 13.71
N HIS A 147 -9.64 2.25 14.16
CA HIS A 147 -9.17 2.54 15.52
C HIS A 147 -9.06 4.04 15.76
N TYR A 148 -8.47 4.78 14.82
CA TYR A 148 -8.32 6.23 14.91
C TYR A 148 -9.64 6.98 14.74
N GLN A 149 -10.55 6.48 13.90
CA GLN A 149 -11.91 7.04 13.82
C GLN A 149 -12.64 6.93 15.18
N LYS A 150 -12.51 5.78 15.88
CA LYS A 150 -13.08 5.60 17.23
C LYS A 150 -12.43 6.48 18.30
N GLN A 151 -11.26 7.05 18.04
CA GLN A 151 -10.63 8.09 18.87
C GLN A 151 -11.11 9.51 18.52
N ASN A 152 -12.18 9.64 17.73
CA ASN A 152 -12.74 10.91 17.26
C ASN A 152 -11.79 11.70 16.34
N MET A 153 -10.91 11.03 15.60
CA MET A 153 -10.09 11.69 14.58
C MET A 153 -10.87 11.83 13.27
N PRO A 154 -10.89 13.02 12.63
CA PRO A 154 -11.54 13.21 11.34
C PRO A 154 -10.94 12.32 10.24
N GLU A 155 -11.79 11.80 9.36
CA GLU A 155 -11.39 10.85 8.32
C GLU A 155 -10.33 11.43 7.37
N SER A 156 -10.56 12.64 6.87
CA SER A 156 -9.60 13.35 6.02
C SER A 156 -8.21 13.50 6.67
N LYS A 157 -8.17 13.69 7.99
CA LYS A 157 -6.91 13.79 8.76
C LYS A 157 -6.20 12.45 8.87
N ILE A 158 -6.94 11.34 9.02
CA ILE A 158 -6.37 9.99 9.03
C ILE A 158 -5.82 9.66 7.64
N THR A 159 -6.61 9.86 6.58
CA THR A 159 -6.19 9.62 5.19
C THR A 159 -4.91 10.39 4.85
N ALA A 160 -4.87 11.69 5.16
CA ALA A 160 -3.68 12.51 4.90
C ALA A 160 -2.45 12.03 5.67
N ARG A 161 -2.60 11.63 6.94
CA ARG A 161 -1.48 11.10 7.75
C ARG A 161 -0.95 9.78 7.20
N PHE A 162 -1.85 8.91 6.75
CA PHE A 162 -1.45 7.66 6.12
C PHE A 162 -0.71 7.92 4.81
N TRP A 163 -1.14 8.89 3.99
CA TRP A 163 -0.40 9.28 2.79
C TRP A 163 0.99 9.83 3.11
N ILE A 164 1.12 10.67 4.15
CA ILE A 164 2.44 11.15 4.61
C ILE A 164 3.34 9.97 4.96
N VAL A 165 2.85 9.01 5.73
CA VAL A 165 3.61 7.78 6.06
C VAL A 165 3.92 6.98 4.79
N GLY A 166 3.00 6.89 3.85
CA GLY A 166 3.19 6.19 2.57
C GLY A 166 4.30 6.82 1.72
N VAL A 167 4.34 8.16 1.64
CA VAL A 167 5.42 8.90 0.97
C VAL A 167 6.76 8.66 1.68
N LEU A 168 6.79 8.66 3.02
CA LEU A 168 8.01 8.36 3.77
C LEU A 168 8.51 6.94 3.50
N LEU A 169 7.61 5.94 3.49
CA LEU A 169 7.94 4.56 3.14
C LEU A 169 8.47 4.43 1.72
N ALA A 170 7.85 5.13 0.76
CA ALA A 170 8.32 5.19 -0.63
C ALA A 170 9.74 5.77 -0.73
N VAL A 171 10.03 6.86 -0.03
CA VAL A 171 11.38 7.46 0.02
C VAL A 171 12.37 6.48 0.64
N ILE A 172 12.03 5.84 1.75
CA ILE A 172 12.88 4.82 2.38
C ILE A 172 13.17 3.68 1.40
N THR A 173 12.16 3.19 0.67
CA THR A 173 12.33 2.15 -0.36
C THR A 173 13.31 2.57 -1.46
N ILE A 174 13.23 3.81 -1.96
CA ILE A 174 14.15 4.32 -2.98
C ILE A 174 15.56 4.46 -2.41
N VAL A 175 15.72 5.04 -1.22
CA VAL A 175 17.02 5.24 -0.58
C VAL A 175 17.71 3.91 -0.31
N THR A 176 16.96 2.87 0.04
CA THR A 176 17.48 1.51 0.29
C THR A 176 18.20 0.93 -0.93
N LEU A 177 17.87 1.36 -2.16
CA LEU A 177 18.62 0.94 -3.36
C LEU A 177 20.08 1.38 -3.33
N LYS A 178 20.36 2.54 -2.72
CA LYS A 178 21.70 3.13 -2.69
C LYS A 178 22.50 2.70 -1.46
N VAL A 179 21.84 2.16 -0.43
CA VAL A 179 22.51 1.72 0.80
C VAL A 179 23.21 0.39 0.51
N ARG A 180 24.46 0.52 0.06
CA ARG A 180 25.53 -0.48 0.14
C ARG A 180 26.77 0.22 0.68
#